data_AF-A0A2D5MP78-F1
#
_entry.id   AF-A0A2D5MP78-F1
#
_cell.length_a   1.000
_cell.length_b   1.000
_cell.length_c   1.000
_cell.angle_alpha   90.00
_cell.angle_beta   90.00
_cell.angle_gamma   90.00
#
_symmetry.space_group_name_H-M   'P 1'
#
loop_
_entity.id
_entity.type
_entity.pdbx_description
1 polymer ?
#
loop_
_entity_poly.entity_id
_entity_poly.type
_entity_poly.pdbx_seq_one_letter_code
_entity_poly.pdbx_strand_id
1 'polypeptide(L)' 'MSKTYVTKQECQEMIDDAIRKHNRNAGLISMCVGWVVLALFAEGLLRLIGIIPPLLPWLKISL' A
#
# COMPACT_ATOMS: atom_id res chain seq x y z
N MET A 1 18.07 -29.22 30.55
CA MET A 1 17.53 -28.05 29.83
C MET A 1 16.58 -27.32 30.76
N SER A 2 17.01 -26.19 31.33
CA SER A 2 16.16 -25.36 32.19
C SER A 2 15.14 -24.63 31.32
N LYS A 3 13.84 -24.81 31.58
CA LYS A 3 12.78 -24.03 30.93
C LYS A 3 12.57 -22.76 31.74
N THR A 4 13.07 -21.63 31.24
CA THR A 4 12.76 -20.31 31.79
C THR A 4 11.44 -19.86 31.18
N TYR A 5 10.42 -19.67 32.01
CA TYR A 5 9.13 -19.13 31.58
C TYR A 5 9.14 -17.62 31.76
N VAL A 6 8.69 -16.89 30.72
CA VAL A 6 8.47 -15.44 30.78
C VAL A 6 7.14 -15.13 31.45
N THR A 7 7.06 -13.98 32.12
CA THR A 7 5.82 -13.50 32.70
C THR A 7 4.83 -13.09 31.61
N LYS A 8 3.54 -13.05 31.94
CA LYS A 8 2.51 -12.58 31.00
C LYS A 8 2.79 -11.14 30.54
N GLN A 9 3.32 -10.29 31.41
CA GLN A 9 3.64 -8.90 31.09
C GLN A 9 4.77 -8.80 30.06
N GLU A 10 5.89 -9.48 30.28
CA GLU A 10 7.00 -9.51 29.32
C GLU A 10 6.56 -10.09 27.96
N CYS A 11 5.70 -11.11 27.98
CA CYS A 11 5.13 -11.67 26.74
C CYS A 11 4.29 -10.64 25.97
N GLN A 12 3.46 -9.85 26.68
CA GLN A 12 2.67 -8.79 26.04
C GLN A 12 3.55 -7.68 25.48
N GLU A 13 4.58 -7.25 26.20
CA GLU A 13 5.51 -6.23 25.70
C GLU A 13 6.21 -6.67 24.40
N MET A 14 6.66 -7.93 24.33
CA MET A 14 7.27 -8.50 23.11
C MET A 14 6.28 -8.52 21.94
N ILE A 15 5.01 -8.85 22.20
CA ILE A 15 3.95 -8.87 21.18
C ILE A 15 3.66 -7.45 20.68
N ASP A 16 3.49 -6.49 21.59
CA ASP A 16 3.21 -5.09 21.25
C ASP A 16 4.33 -4.48 20.40
N ASP A 17 5.59 -4.78 20.72
CA ASP A 17 6.73 -4.35 19.91
C ASP A 17 6.72 -4.94 18.50
N ALA A 18 6.42 -6.24 18.38
CA ALA A 18 6.29 -6.90 17.09
C ALA A 18 5.14 -6.31 16.25
N ILE A 19 3.98 -6.07 16.86
CA ILE A 19 2.82 -5.46 16.20
C ILE A 19 3.13 -4.02 15.76
N ARG A 20 3.78 -3.21 16.61
CA ARG A 20 4.20 -1.86 16.25
C ARG A 20 5.09 -1.85 15.00
N LYS A 21 6.05 -2.77 14.93
CA LYS A 21 6.91 -2.93 13.74
C LYS A 21 6.12 -3.37 12.52
N HIS A 22 5.22 -4.34 12.67
CA HIS A 22 4.39 -4.85 11.59
C HIS A 22 3.51 -3.74 10.99
N ASN A 23 2.80 -2.98 11.84
CA ASN A 23 1.92 -1.91 11.39
C ASN A 23 2.65 -0.79 10.65
N ARG A 24 3.90 -0.47 11.06
CA ARG A 24 4.74 0.47 10.31
C ARG A 24 5.08 -0.05 8.92
N ASN A 25 5.50 -1.30 8.81
CA ASN A 25 5.83 -1.91 7.53
C ASN A 25 4.59 -2.05 6.62
N ALA A 26 3.46 -2.48 7.20
CA ALA A 26 2.19 -2.57 6.48
C ALA A 26 1.72 -1.18 6.00
N GLY A 27 1.89 -0.14 6.81
CA GLY A 27 1.59 1.23 6.42
C GLY A 27 2.40 1.70 5.22
N LEU A 28 3.71 1.41 5.19
CA LEU A 28 4.57 1.73 4.04
C LEU A 28 4.11 1.00 2.77
N ILE A 29 3.81 -0.30 2.87
CA ILE A 29 3.32 -1.09 1.74
C ILE A 29 2.00 -0.51 1.20
N SER A 30 1.06 -0.21 2.10
CA SER A 30 -0.22 0.39 1.74
C SER A 30 -0.06 1.74 1.05
N MET A 31 0.88 2.57 1.50
CA MET A 31 1.17 3.86 0.86
C MET A 31 1.73 3.68 -0.56
N CYS A 32 2.66 2.75 -0.76
CA CYS A 32 3.19 2.44 -2.09
C CYS A 32 2.11 1.95 -3.05
N VAL A 33 1.26 1.02 -2.60
CA VAL A 33 0.15 0.50 -3.42
C VAL A 33 -0.86 1.59 -3.73
N GLY A 34 -1.26 2.37 -2.71
CA GLY A 34 -2.18 3.50 -2.90
C GLY A 34 -1.65 4.52 -3.91
N TRP A 35 -0.36 4.84 -3.84
CA TRP A 35 0.27 5.74 -4.80
C TRP A 35 0.24 5.21 -6.24
N VAL A 36 0.55 3.92 -6.44
CA VAL A 36 0.50 3.30 -7.77
C VAL A 36 -0.92 3.32 -8.34
N VAL A 37 -1.93 2.98 -7.53
CA VAL A 37 -3.33 2.99 -7.96
C VAL A 37 -3.78 4.41 -8.33
N LEU A 38 -3.44 5.40 -7.53
CA LEU A 38 -3.77 6.81 -7.81
C LEU A 38 -3.10 7.32 -9.08
N ALA A 39 -1.83 6.98 -9.30
CA ALA A 39 -1.11 7.38 -10.50
C ALA A 39 -1.73 6.77 -11.76
N LEU A 40 -2.06 5.47 -11.74
CA LEU A 40 -2.72 4.79 -12.85
C LEU A 40 -4.12 5.33 -13.10
N PHE A 41 -4.87 5.63 -12.03
CA PHE A 41 -6.19 6.24 -12.14
C PHE A 41 -6.12 7.64 -12.76
N ALA A 42 -5.21 8.49 -12.29
CA ALA A 42 -5.00 9.83 -12.84
C ALA A 42 -4.56 9.78 -14.31
N GLU A 43 -3.67 8.86 -14.67
CA GLU A 43 -3.23 8.64 -16.05
C GLU A 43 -4.41 8.24 -16.95
N GLY A 44 -5.24 7.29 -16.51
CA GLY A 44 -6.46 6.90 -17.21
C GLY A 44 -7.46 8.05 -17.36
N LEU A 45 -7.64 8.88 -16.32
CA LEU A 45 -8.50 10.05 -16.36
C LEU A 45 -8.00 11.10 -17.36
N LEU A 46 -6.70 11.42 -17.34
CA LEU A 46 -6.07 12.37 -18.27
C LEU A 46 -6.22 11.92 -19.73
N ARG A 47 -6.16 10.60 -19.97
CA ARG A 47 -6.40 10.00 -21.29
C ARG A 47 -7.87 10.09 -21.72
N LEU A 48 -8.81 9.95 -20.77
CA LEU A 48 -10.24 10.07 -21.03
C LEU A 48 -10.68 11.50 -21.36
N ILE A 49 -10.07 12.52 -20.76
CA ILE A 49 -10.37 13.93 -21.07
C ILE A 49 -9.59 14.47 -22.27
N GLY A 50 -8.76 13.64 -22.92
CA GLY A 50 -8.06 14.00 -24.16
C GLY A 50 -6.75 14.78 -23.98
N ILE A 51 -6.23 14.90 -22.75
CA ILE A 51 -4.89 15.51 -22.52
C ILE A 51 -3.78 14.56 -22.98
N ILE A 52 -3.97 13.25 -22.79
CA ILE A 52 -3.04 12.21 -23.22
C ILE A 52 -3.69 11.42 -24.38
N PRO A 53 -2.98 11.15 -25.49
CA PRO A 53 -3.52 10.39 -26.61
C PRO A 53 -3.94 8.98 -26.18
N PRO A 54 -4.94 8.34 -26.79
CA PRO A 54 -5.41 7.01 -26.40
C PRO A 54 -4.38 5.92 -26.73
N LEU A 55 -4.35 4.84 -25.93
CA LEU A 55 -3.48 3.68 -26.17
C LEU A 55 -3.87 2.92 -27.45
N LEU A 56 -5.16 2.92 -27.77
CA LEU A 56 -5.68 2.28 -28.95
C LEU A 56 -5.82 3.33 -30.06
N PRO A 57 -5.08 3.20 -31.18
CA PRO A 57 -5.01 4.25 -32.21
C PRO A 57 -6.35 4.50 -32.92
N TRP A 58 -7.32 3.60 -32.82
CA TRP A 58 -8.67 3.76 -33.39
C TRP A 58 -9.69 4.37 -32.42
N LEU A 59 -9.35 4.50 -31.14
CA LEU A 59 -10.25 5.05 -30.14
C LEU A 59 -10.18 6.58 -30.21
N LYS A 60 -11.22 7.23 -30.71
CA LYS A 60 -11.30 8.71 -30.73
C LYS A 60 -11.95 9.19 -29.45
N ILE A 61 -11.13 9.68 -28.53
CA ILE A 61 -11.58 10.32 -27.30
C ILE A 61 -11.48 11.84 -27.52
N SER A 62 -12.63 12.49 -27.63
CA SER A 62 -12.78 13.94 -27.60
C SER A 62 -13.98 14.21 -26.70
N LEU A 63 -13.77 14.99 -25.64
CA LEU A 63 -14.85 15.50 -24.81
C LEU A 63 -15.48 16.73 -25.47
#